data_AF-A0A942GAE4-F1
#
_entry.id   AF-A0A942GAE4-F1
#
_cell.length_a   1.000
_cell.length_b   1.000
_cell.length_c   1.000
_cell.angle_alpha   90.00
_cell.angle_beta   90.00
_cell.angle_gamma   90.00
#
_symmetry.space_group_name_H-M   'P 1'
#
loop_
_entity.id
_entity.type
_entity.pdbx_description
1 polymer ?
#
loop_
_entity_poly.entity_id
_entity_poly.type
_entity_poly.pdbx_seq_one_letter_code
_entity_poly.pdbx_strand_id
1 'polypeptide(L)' 'MLSLGLTAVLAVTAVFTASTAAHAATFADTEGAGYAAAVDALAERGVVTGDRNGAFDPDRNLTRGQMATML' A
#
# COMPACT_ATOMS: atom_id res chain seq x y z
N MET A 1 2.12 -17.76 39.90
CA MET A 1 1.63 -18.07 38.55
C MET A 1 0.83 -16.89 37.96
N LEU A 2 1.38 -15.68 37.82
CA LEU A 2 0.61 -14.55 37.27
C LEU A 2 1.48 -13.37 36.77
N SER A 3 2.49 -13.62 35.94
CA SER A 3 3.28 -12.52 35.32
C SER A 3 3.70 -12.77 33.86
N LEU A 4 3.37 -13.92 33.26
CA LEU A 4 3.78 -14.23 31.88
C LEU A 4 2.80 -13.75 30.78
N GLY A 5 1.59 -13.28 31.15
CA GLY A 5 0.57 -12.89 30.17
C GLY A 5 0.72 -11.47 29.60
N LEU A 6 1.43 -10.56 30.30
CA LEU A 6 1.46 -9.15 29.96
C LEU A 6 2.60 -8.77 28.99
N THR A 7 3.68 -9.54 28.94
CA THR A 7 4.81 -9.28 28.03
C THR A 7 4.55 -9.74 26.60
N ALA A 8 3.64 -10.70 26.38
CA ALA A 8 3.29 -11.18 25.04
C ALA A 8 2.47 -10.16 24.24
N VAL A 9 1.70 -9.29 24.90
CA VAL A 9 0.86 -8.28 24.23
C VAL A 9 1.70 -7.13 23.65
N LEU A 10 2.86 -6.84 24.26
CA LEU A 10 3.78 -5.81 23.74
C LEU A 10 4.59 -6.31 22.53
N ALA A 11 4.84 -7.62 22.42
CA ALA A 11 5.54 -8.18 21.25
C ALA A 11 4.64 -8.27 20.01
N VAL A 12 3.35 -8.57 20.19
CA VAL A 12 2.37 -8.66 19.08
C VAL A 12 2.06 -7.29 18.47
N THR A 13 2.15 -6.21 19.26
CA THR A 13 1.94 -4.84 18.75
C THR A 13 3.13 -4.31 17.93
N ALA A 14 4.33 -4.85 18.12
CA ALA A 14 5.52 -4.46 17.35
C ALA A 14 5.59 -5.08 15.95
N VAL A 15 4.89 -6.18 15.67
CA VAL A 15 4.93 -6.86 14.35
C VAL A 15 4.12 -6.09 13.28
N PHE A 16 3.31 -5.11 13.69
CA PHE A 16 2.54 -4.27 12.77
C PHE A 16 3.26 -2.97 12.36
N THR A 17 4.51 -2.76 12.78
CA THR A 17 5.28 -1.58 12.37
C THR A 17 6.13 -1.87 11.14
N ALA A 18 5.72 -1.23 10.05
CA ALA A 18 6.55 -0.81 8.92
C ALA A 18 7.17 -1.91 8.04
N SER A 19 6.34 -2.45 7.15
CA SER A 19 6.77 -2.67 5.75
C SER A 19 6.34 -1.47 4.91
N THR A 20 6.84 -0.28 5.22
CA THR A 20 6.76 0.87 4.30
C THR A 20 7.90 0.75 3.31
N ALA A 21 7.81 -0.24 2.42
CA ALA A 21 8.56 -0.15 1.18
C ALA A 21 7.89 0.98 0.37
N ALA A 22 8.32 2.22 0.62
CA ALA A 22 8.09 3.33 -0.29
C ALA A 22 8.92 3.04 -1.55
N HIS A 23 8.43 2.10 -2.34
CA HIS A 23 8.91 1.93 -3.70
C HIS A 23 8.32 3.10 -4.45
N ALA A 24 9.17 3.98 -5.00
CA ALA A 24 8.74 4.82 -6.11
C ALA A 24 8.33 3.83 -7.21
N ALA A 25 7.03 3.56 -7.27
CA ALA A 25 6.47 2.53 -8.13
C ALA A 25 6.13 3.23 -9.45
N THR A 26 7.10 3.26 -10.35
CA THR A 26 6.82 3.53 -11.75
C THR A 26 6.14 2.29 -12.32
N PHE A 27 4.86 2.40 -12.68
CA PHE A 27 4.08 1.30 -13.22
C PHE A 27 4.28 1.22 -14.73
N ALA A 28 4.78 0.08 -15.24
CA ALA A 28 5.09 -0.10 -16.66
C ALA A 28 3.85 0.07 -17.55
N ASP A 29 2.67 -0.29 -17.06
CA ASP A 29 1.38 -0.15 -17.74
C ASP A 29 0.82 1.28 -17.73
N THR A 30 1.52 2.23 -17.10
CA THR A 30 1.18 3.66 -17.13
C THR A 30 2.14 4.47 -18.00
N GLU A 31 3.20 3.86 -18.55
CA GLU A 31 4.17 4.57 -19.39
C GLU A 31 3.49 5.22 -20.60
N GLY A 32 3.75 6.52 -20.80
CA GLY A 32 3.15 7.30 -21.88
C GLY A 32 1.70 7.74 -21.65
N ALA A 33 1.06 7.32 -20.54
CA ALA A 33 -0.26 7.78 -20.19
C ALA A 33 -0.23 9.21 -19.61
N GLY A 34 -1.22 10.03 -19.95
CA GLY A 34 -1.33 11.40 -19.45
C GLY A 34 -1.51 11.53 -17.93
N TYR A 35 -1.85 10.43 -17.26
CA TYR A 35 -2.05 10.35 -15.81
C TYR A 35 -0.87 9.69 -15.06
N ALA A 36 0.18 9.24 -15.76
CA ALA A 36 1.30 8.52 -15.14
C ALA A 36 1.91 9.29 -13.97
N ALA A 37 2.22 10.58 -14.17
CA ALA A 37 2.81 11.42 -13.13
C ALA A 37 1.91 11.57 -11.88
N ALA A 38 0.59 11.55 -12.04
CA ALA A 38 -0.33 11.62 -10.91
C ALA A 38 -0.36 10.29 -10.15
N VAL A 39 -0.34 9.17 -10.87
CA VAL A 39 -0.28 7.83 -10.28
C VAL A 39 1.03 7.64 -9.52
N ASP A 40 2.16 8.03 -10.11
CA ASP A 40 3.47 7.96 -9.46
C ASP A 40 3.50 8.79 -8.18
N ALA A 41 3.02 10.04 -8.21
CA ALA A 41 2.95 10.90 -7.03
C ALA A 41 2.07 10.33 -5.91
N LEU A 42 0.97 9.64 -6.26
CA LEU A 42 0.12 8.96 -5.28
C LEU A 42 0.77 7.68 -4.73
N ALA A 43 1.54 6.96 -5.55
CA ALA A 43 2.29 5.79 -5.14
C ALA A 43 3.46 6.14 -4.21
N GLU A 44 4.19 7.22 -4.49
CA GLU A 44 5.22 7.77 -3.59
C GLU A 44 4.67 8.12 -2.20
N ARG A 45 3.41 8.56 -2.16
CA ARG A 45 2.69 8.87 -0.91
C ARG A 45 2.05 7.65 -0.27
N GLY A 46 2.18 6.46 -0.87
CA GLY A 46 1.58 5.22 -0.39
C GLY A 46 0.05 5.17 -0.49
N VAL A 47 -0.58 6.08 -1.25
CA VAL A 47 -2.04 6.12 -1.44
C VAL A 47 -2.50 5.06 -2.43
N VAL A 48 -1.67 4.78 -3.43
CA VAL A 48 -1.89 3.78 -4.47
C VAL A 48 -0.78 2.75 -4.43
N THR A 49 -1.13 1.49 -4.58
CA THR A 49 -0.16 0.39 -4.76
C THR A 49 -0.57 -0.45 -5.96
N GLY A 50 0.43 -1.00 -6.65
CA GLY A 50 0.20 -1.94 -7.73
C GLY A 50 -0.46 -3.23 -7.28
N ASP A 51 -0.88 -4.03 -8.25
CA ASP A 51 -1.34 -5.38 -8.03
C ASP A 51 -0.18 -6.35 -7.67
N ARG A 52 -0.47 -7.65 -7.60
CA ARG A 52 0.56 -8.66 -7.27
C ARG A 52 1.67 -8.77 -8.32
N ASN A 53 1.41 -8.32 -9.55
CA ASN A 53 2.37 -8.30 -10.64
C ASN A 53 3.13 -6.96 -10.71
N GLY A 54 2.78 -6.00 -9.87
CA GLY A 54 3.37 -4.66 -9.85
C GLY A 54 2.78 -3.71 -10.90
N ALA A 55 1.60 -3.99 -11.45
CA ALA A 55 0.90 -3.13 -12.40
C ALA A 55 -0.11 -2.20 -11.70
N PHE A 56 -0.35 -1.01 -12.24
CA PHE A 56 -1.41 -0.12 -11.73
C PHE A 56 -2.81 -0.63 -12.10
N ASP A 57 -2.94 -1.19 -13.30
CA ASP A 57 -4.15 -1.73 -13.91
C ASP A 57 -5.27 -0.67 -14.02
N PRO A 58 -5.09 0.38 -14.85
CA PRO A 58 -5.96 1.55 -14.89
C PRO A 58 -7.41 1.25 -15.32
N ASP A 59 -7.60 0.18 -16.11
CA ASP A 59 -8.90 -0.23 -16.63
C ASP A 59 -9.68 -1.13 -15.66
N ARG A 60 -9.04 -1.55 -14.56
CA ARG A 60 -9.70 -2.39 -13.56
C ARG A 60 -10.71 -1.60 -12.75
N ASN A 61 -11.88 -2.21 -12.56
CA ASN A 61 -12.88 -1.70 -11.64
C ASN A 61 -12.33 -1.55 -10.21
N LEU A 62 -12.35 -0.32 -9.69
CA LEU A 62 -12.10 -0.05 -8.28
C LEU A 62 -13.29 -0.48 -7.42
N THR A 63 -13.01 -1.22 -6.34
CA THR A 63 -14.02 -1.54 -5.33
C THR A 63 -14.26 -0.34 -4.42
N ARG A 64 -15.45 -0.29 -3.79
CA ARG A 64 -15.77 0.75 -2.80
C ARG A 64 -14.81 0.75 -1.61
N GLY A 65 -14.30 -0.41 -1.22
CA GLY A 65 -13.31 -0.53 -0.15
C GLY A 65 -11.97 0.10 -0.53
N GLN A 66 -11.49 -0.13 -1.75
CA GLN A 66 -10.27 0.51 -2.26
C GLN A 66 -10.42 2.02 -2.36
N MET A 67 -11.58 2.51 -2.81
CA MET A 67 -11.86 3.96 -2.81
C MET A 67 -11.85 4.54 -1.40
N ALA A 68 -12.38 3.83 -0.41
CA ALA A 68 -12.37 4.30 0.98
C ALA A 68 -10.95 4.40 1.56
N THR A 69 -10.00 3.56 1.12
CA THR A 69 -8.59 3.65 1.51
C THR A 69 -7.88 4.89 0.94
N MET A 70 -8.40 5.47 -0.14
CA MET A 70 -7.83 6.65 -0.78
C MET A 70 -8.32 7.99 -0.17
N LEU A 71 -9.36 7.95 0.67
CA LEU A 71 -9.96 9.10 1.36
C LEU A 71 -9.31 9.33 2.73
#